data_AF-A0A0E0LW58-F1
#
_entry.id   AF-A0A0E0LW58-F1
#
_cell.length_a   1.000
_cell.length_b   1.000
_cell.length_c   1.000
_cell.angle_alpha   90.00
_cell.angle_beta   90.00
_cell.angle_gamma   90.00
#
_symmetry.space_group_name_H-M   'P 1'
#
loop_
_entity.id
_entity.type
_entity.pdbx_description
1 polymer ?
#
loop_
_entity_poly.entity_id
_entity_poly.type
_entity_poly.pdbx_seq_one_letter_code
_entity_poly.pdbx_strand_id
1 'polypeptide(L)'
;MGKMVAAANDRLYNNGAVCGRCYAVKCAGAANGGGGNPCTGASVTVKMVDNCASSDGCTSTIDLSREAFAKIANLDAGVIKITYNPTGYVIVK
;
A
#
# COMPACT_ATOMS: atom_id res chain seq x y z
N MET A 1 10.99 11.69 -8.34
CA MET A 1 10.20 10.55 -7.82
C MET A 1 8.73 10.93 -7.77
N GLY A 2 7.84 10.09 -8.30
CA GLY A 2 6.40 10.33 -8.20
C GLY A 2 5.91 10.23 -6.75
N LYS A 3 4.91 11.03 -6.37
CA LYS A 3 4.35 11.06 -5.02
C LYS A 3 3.50 9.83 -4.66
N MET A 4 3.27 8.92 -5.62
CA MET A 4 2.42 7.74 -5.46
C MET A 4 3.29 6.49 -5.51
N VAL A 5 4.04 6.28 -4.44
CA VAL A 5 4.97 5.15 -4.30
C VAL A 5 4.70 4.38 -3.02
N ALA A 6 5.20 3.15 -2.98
CA ALA A 6 5.11 2.29 -1.82
C ALA A 6 6.34 1.39 -1.67
N ALA A 7 6.61 0.99 -0.43
CA ALA A 7 7.55 -0.06 -0.08
C ALA A 7 6.78 -1.36 0.21
N ALA A 8 7.32 -2.50 -0.22
CA ALA A 8 6.72 -3.81 -0.01
C ALA A 8 7.45 -4.54 1.12
N ASN A 9 6.77 -5.34 1.93
CA ASN A 9 7.46 -6.22 2.89
C ASN A 9 8.34 -7.26 2.19
N ASP A 10 9.25 -7.90 2.93
CA ASP A 10 10.21 -8.87 2.37
C ASP A 10 9.57 -9.93 1.45
N ARG A 11 8.39 -10.44 1.83
CA ARG A 11 7.66 -11.44 1.05
C ARG A 11 7.14 -10.90 -0.28
N LEU A 12 6.51 -9.71 -0.28
CA LEU A 12 5.98 -9.10 -1.50
C LEU A 12 7.10 -8.48 -2.35
N TYR A 13 8.13 -7.93 -1.71
CA TYR A 13 9.32 -7.38 -2.34
C TYR A 13 10.00 -8.41 -3.26
N ASN A 14 10.11 -9.65 -2.77
CA ASN A 14 10.60 -10.81 -3.52
C ASN A 14 11.93 -10.51 -4.24
N ASN A 15 12.95 -10.13 -3.46
CA ASN A 15 14.27 -9.74 -3.96
C ASN A 15 14.22 -8.69 -5.10
N GLY A 16 13.32 -7.71 -4.97
CA GLY A 16 13.15 -6.62 -5.93
C GLY A 16 12.28 -6.96 -7.14
N ALA A 17 11.74 -8.18 -7.25
CA ALA A 17 10.91 -8.57 -8.39
C ALA A 17 9.59 -7.76 -8.51
N VAL A 18 9.13 -7.16 -7.39
CA VAL A 18 7.96 -6.27 -7.39
C VAL A 18 8.30 -4.84 -7.78
N CYS A 19 9.57 -4.42 -7.71
CA CYS A 19 9.97 -3.06 -8.05
C CYS A 19 9.56 -2.73 -9.47
N GLY A 20 9.03 -1.51 -9.66
CA GLY A 20 8.52 -1.08 -10.95
C GLY A 20 7.05 -1.41 -11.20
N ARG A 21 6.48 -2.42 -10.51
CA ARG A 21 5.08 -2.82 -10.68
C ARG A 21 4.14 -1.83 -10.01
N CYS A 22 2.98 -1.64 -10.62
CA CYS A 22 1.93 -0.78 -10.10
C CYS A 22 0.79 -1.60 -9.49
N TYR A 23 0.30 -1.14 -8.34
CA TYR A 23 -0.81 -1.74 -7.61
C TYR A 23 -1.89 -0.69 -7.36
N ALA A 24 -3.15 -1.06 -7.59
CA ALA A 24 -4.29 -0.30 -7.10
C ALA A 24 -4.55 -0.69 -5.66
N VAL A 25 -4.50 0.27 -4.75
CA VAL A 25 -4.66 0.11 -3.31
C VAL A 25 -5.91 0.85 -2.85
N LYS A 26 -6.71 0.20 -2.00
CA LYS A 26 -7.93 0.77 -1.41
C LYS A 26 -7.98 0.49 0.08
N CYS A 27 -8.42 1.47 0.86
CA CYS A 27 -8.70 1.28 2.28
C CYS A 27 -9.92 0.37 2.48
N ALA A 28 -9.78 -0.62 3.35
CA ALA A 28 -10.78 -1.62 3.70
C ALA A 28 -11.31 -1.48 5.14
N GLY A 29 -10.75 -0.56 5.93
CA GLY A 29 -11.21 -0.22 7.27
C GLY A 29 -10.08 0.02 8.26
N ALA A 30 -10.44 0.24 9.53
CA ALA A 30 -9.49 0.40 10.62
C ALA A 30 -8.73 -0.91 10.91
N ALA A 31 -7.43 -0.79 11.23
CA ALA A 31 -6.60 -1.93 11.65
C ALA A 31 -6.83 -2.27 13.14
N ASN A 32 -6.86 -1.25 14.00
CA ASN A 32 -7.09 -1.37 15.43
C ASN A 32 -8.50 -0.85 15.73
N GLY A 33 -9.37 -1.67 16.33
CA GLY A 33 -10.82 -1.42 16.45
C GLY A 33 -11.28 -0.21 17.30
N GLY A 34 -10.43 0.80 17.48
CA GLY A 34 -10.75 2.05 18.18
C GLY A 34 -10.72 3.24 17.22
N GLY A 35 -11.89 3.75 16.86
CA GLY A 35 -12.03 4.92 15.99
C GLY A 35 -12.86 4.61 14.74
N GLY A 36 -13.67 5.58 14.30
CA GLY A 36 -14.59 5.45 13.17
C GLY A 36 -13.91 5.06 11.85
N ASN A 37 -14.68 4.99 10.76
CA ASN A 37 -14.16 4.59 9.46
C ASN A 37 -13.04 5.54 8.97
N PRO A 38 -11.78 5.07 8.85
CA PRO A 38 -10.68 5.93 8.41
C PRO A 38 -10.67 6.14 6.89
N CYS A 39 -11.43 5.34 6.14
CA CYS A 39 -11.37 5.30 4.69
C CYS A 39 -12.09 6.48 4.04
N THR A 40 -11.46 7.08 3.03
CA THR A 40 -12.09 8.13 2.19
C THR A 40 -13.07 7.55 1.17
N GLY A 41 -13.00 6.24 0.90
CA GLY A 41 -13.75 5.56 -0.17
C GLY A 41 -13.02 5.53 -1.53
N ALA A 42 -11.95 6.29 -1.68
CA ALA A 42 -11.14 6.33 -2.90
C ALA A 42 -10.14 5.18 -2.99
N SER A 43 -9.57 5.00 -4.18
CA SER A 43 -8.43 4.12 -4.46
C SER A 43 -7.26 4.92 -5.01
N VAL A 44 -6.04 4.42 -4.84
CA VAL A 44 -4.82 5.02 -5.39
C VAL A 44 -3.99 3.97 -6.10
N THR A 45 -3.40 4.33 -7.24
CA THR A 45 -2.37 3.50 -7.88
C THR A 45 -1.00 3.92 -7.40
N VAL A 46 -0.24 2.98 -6.84
CA VAL A 46 1.14 3.20 -6.38
C VAL A 46 2.11 2.33 -7.14
N LYS A 47 3.32 2.85 -7.34
CA LYS A 47 4.46 2.09 -7.86
C LYS A 47 5.28 1.55 -6.69
N MET A 48 5.58 0.25 -6.71
CA MET A 48 6.51 -0.34 -5.75
C MET A 48 7.94 0.08 -6.10
N VAL A 49 8.66 0.67 -5.14
CA VAL A 49 10.00 1.21 -5.38
C VAL A 49 11.02 0.85 -4.30
N ASP A 50 10.59 0.24 -3.19
CA ASP A 50 11.47 -0.03 -2.05
C ASP A 50 11.07 -1.30 -1.28
N ASN A 51 11.98 -1.80 -0.44
CA ASN A 51 11.72 -2.85 0.53
C ASN A 51 11.48 -2.24 1.91
N CYS A 52 10.38 -2.64 2.55
CA CYS A 52 10.11 -2.36 3.95
C CYS A 52 10.53 -3.59 4.75
N ALA A 53 11.83 -3.68 5.05
CA ALA A 53 12.41 -4.89 5.63
C ALA A 53 11.99 -5.06 7.09
N SER A 54 11.71 -6.30 7.48
CA SER A 54 11.40 -6.64 8.88
C SER A 54 12.57 -6.37 9.82
N SER A 55 13.81 -6.45 9.33
CA SER A 55 15.03 -6.05 10.06
C SER A 55 15.02 -4.59 10.48
N ASP A 56 14.30 -3.74 9.74
CA ASP A 56 14.21 -2.29 9.98
C ASP A 56 12.99 -1.94 10.86
N GLY A 57 12.31 -2.95 11.39
CA GLY A 57 11.11 -2.79 12.22
C GLY A 57 9.82 -2.61 11.44
N CYS A 58 9.83 -2.81 10.12
CA CYS A 58 8.63 -2.72 9.31
C CYS A 58 7.68 -3.91 9.55
N THR A 59 6.43 -3.62 9.91
CA THR A 59 5.40 -4.63 10.19
C THR A 59 4.25 -4.63 9.18
N SER A 60 4.21 -3.64 8.28
CA SER A 60 3.19 -3.51 7.24
C SER A 60 3.47 -4.37 6.02
N THR A 61 2.43 -4.84 5.33
CA THR A 61 2.58 -5.54 4.04
C THR A 61 3.00 -4.60 2.91
N ILE A 62 2.42 -3.39 2.90
CA ILE A 62 2.73 -2.30 1.97
C ILE A 62 2.80 -1.03 2.81
N ASP A 63 3.92 -0.33 2.75
CA ASP A 63 4.08 1.01 3.33
C ASP A 63 3.88 2.06 2.24
N LEU A 64 2.86 2.91 2.42
CA LEU A 64 2.47 3.90 1.43
C LEU A 64 3.20 5.21 1.73
N SER A 65 3.71 5.87 0.68
CA SER A 65 4.04 7.30 0.79
C SER A 65 2.88 8.09 1.39
N ARG A 66 3.20 9.13 2.17
CA ARG A 66 2.21 9.95 2.87
C ARG A 66 1.11 10.46 1.93
N GLU A 67 1.47 10.86 0.71
CA GLU A 67 0.51 11.33 -0.29
C GLU A 67 -0.42 10.23 -0.81
N ALA A 68 0.09 9.01 -1.01
CA ALA A 68 -0.75 7.87 -1.39
C ALA A 68 -1.69 7.47 -0.24
N PHE A 69 -1.19 7.45 0.99
CA PHE A 69 -2.01 7.15 2.17
C PHE A 69 -3.15 8.15 2.32
N ALA A 70 -2.85 9.46 2.25
CA ALA A 70 -3.83 10.53 2.39
C ALA A 70 -4.94 10.51 1.32
N LYS A 71 -4.73 9.81 0.19
CA LYS A 71 -5.79 9.60 -0.81
C LYS A 71 -6.84 8.60 -0.34
N ILE A 72 -6.46 7.57 0.40
CA ILE A 72 -7.36 6.45 0.72
C ILE A 72 -7.81 6.45 2.18
N ALA A 73 -7.11 7.13 3.09
CA ALA A 73 -7.48 7.20 4.50
C ALA A 73 -7.00 8.47 5.21
N ASN A 74 -7.61 8.76 6.37
CA ASN A 74 -7.15 9.78 7.31
C ASN A 74 -5.76 9.41 7.87
N LEU A 75 -4.79 10.31 7.74
CA LEU A 75 -3.42 10.13 8.24
C LEU A 75 -3.35 9.80 9.74
N ASP A 76 -4.27 10.32 10.55
CA ASP A 76 -4.30 10.07 11.99
C ASP A 76 -4.60 8.60 12.34
N ALA A 77 -5.16 7.83 11.39
CA ALA A 77 -5.38 6.41 11.59
C ALA A 77 -4.05 5.64 11.71
N GLY A 78 -2.98 6.12 11.07
CA GLY A 78 -1.65 5.51 11.04
C GLY A 78 -1.60 4.17 10.30
N VAL A 79 -2.37 3.17 10.75
CA VAL A 79 -2.44 1.82 10.20
C VAL A 79 -3.87 1.48 9.81
N ILE A 80 -4.05 1.02 8.58
CA ILE A 80 -5.36 0.64 8.02
C ILE A 80 -5.29 -0.75 7.40
N LYS A 81 -6.46 -1.40 7.28
CA LYS A 81 -6.62 -2.57 6.42
C LYS A 81 -6.73 -2.09 4.98
N ILE A 82 -6.11 -2.79 4.05
CA ILE A 82 -6.15 -2.47 2.62
C ILE A 82 -6.51 -3.69 1.78
N THR A 83 -7.08 -3.44 0.62
CA THR A 83 -7.03 -4.36 -0.52
C THR A 83 -6.07 -3.81 -1.55
N TYR A 84 -5.32 -4.67 -2.22
CA TYR A 84 -4.35 -4.28 -3.24
C TYR A 84 -4.29 -5.29 -4.37
N ASN A 85 -4.28 -4.82 -5.62
CA ASN A 85 -4.23 -5.67 -6.81
C ASN A 85 -3.29 -5.07 -7.85
N PRO A 86 -2.52 -5.89 -8.60
CA PRO A 86 -1.75 -5.42 -9.75
C PRO A 86 -2.64 -4.69 -10.75
N THR A 87 -2.21 -3.55 -11.27
CA THR A 87 -2.98 -2.79 -12.28
C THR A 87 -2.82 -3.33 -13.70
N GLY A 88 -1.88 -4.25 -13.92
CA GLY A 88 -1.66 -4.90 -15.22
C GLY A 88 -2.45 -6.20 -15.30
N TYR A 89 -3.46 -6.24 -16.16
CA TYR A 89 -4.13 -7.47 -16.56
C TYR A 89 -3.51 -7.96 -17.88
N VAL A 90 -3.02 -9.20 -17.91
CA VAL A 90 -2.86 -9.93 -19.16
C VAL A 90 -4.13 -10.78 -19.30
N ILE A 91 -5.06 -10.33 -20.15
CA ILE A 91 -6.15 -11.21 -20.58
C ILE A 91 -5.52 -12.23 -21.52
N VAL A 92 -5.13 -13.40 -20.99
CA VAL A 92 -4.92 -14.57 -21.84
C VAL A 92 -6.30 -15.14 -22.14
N LYS A 93 -6.68 -15.15 -23.41
CA LYS A 93 -7.83 -15.96 -23.86
C LYS A 93 -7.50 -17.44 -23.71
#